data_AF-A0A2R6LY83-F1
#
_entry.id   AF-A0A2R6LY83-F1
#
_cell.length_a   1.000
_cell.length_b   1.000
_cell.length_c   1.000
_cell.angle_alpha   90.00
_cell.angle_beta   90.00
_cell.angle_gamma   90.00
#
_symmetry.space_group_name_H-M   'P 1'
#
loop_
_entity.id
_entity.type
_entity.pdbx_description
1 polymer ?
#
loop_
_entity_poly.entity_id
_entity_poly.type
_entity_poly.pdbx_seq_one_letter_code
_entity_poly.pdbx_strand_id
1 'polypeptide(L)'
;MATILHVADPRIDSPTVSGGASDSVGGFETLVERSRALNADAVLFTGNLFTRSQPDEEVVERVVGYLDEFEAAGVRFLAVLGRNDKRQLDALGPVFDHPVVERLGTDPADVGENTAVYGLDYRDADELEAFLDEDDQFTPAAGASNSILALPRKIAPPLDEAEAVSQPYEVAANVNAFVDVIAGGGVQEPATWEHDDNDFGVYYPGSMNPRWGDEVTGPQAICYEEENQRLARRQMPLETTSLDAEVASLEALLSGYQQSSLDGADVETLADLYGLLSEAESMLGDRRKEVRDVLLDRTAPGSEYRGRRASVYHYHSTSTRLRDEESVLTALEGAGVERDEVTTETIDQDKVAEVVEERGVHAVFEERTRTYIQKRDVDVDGT
;
A
#
# COMPACT_ATOMS: atom_id res chain seq x y z
N MET A 1 0.68 -12.78 -0.62
CA MET A 1 0.34 -11.38 -0.93
C MET A 1 0.94 -10.57 0.20
N ALA A 2 1.92 -9.71 -0.13
CA ALA A 2 2.55 -8.83 0.84
C ALA A 2 1.75 -7.53 0.99
N THR A 3 1.63 -7.05 2.23
CA THR A 3 1.10 -5.72 2.57
C THR A 3 2.16 -4.96 3.36
N ILE A 4 2.60 -3.82 2.81
CA ILE A 4 3.65 -2.97 3.40
C ILE A 4 3.09 -1.58 3.66
N LEU A 5 3.22 -1.07 4.88
CA LEU A 5 2.83 0.30 5.23
C LEU A 5 4.04 1.21 5.30
N HIS A 6 4.13 2.17 4.39
CA HIS A 6 5.18 3.18 4.37
C HIS A 6 4.76 4.45 5.12
N VAL A 7 5.59 4.82 6.10
CA VAL A 7 5.45 5.99 6.96
C VAL A 7 6.78 6.71 7.13
N ALA A 8 6.71 8.00 7.47
CA ALA A 8 7.89 8.85 7.59
C ALA A 8 7.76 9.91 8.70
N ASP A 9 8.91 10.46 9.11
CA ASP A 9 9.02 11.75 9.79
C ASP A 9 8.16 11.96 11.05
N PRO A 10 8.12 11.03 12.03
CA PRO A 10 7.37 11.26 13.26
C PRO A 10 7.94 12.41 14.10
N ARG A 11 9.25 12.75 13.95
CA ARG A 11 9.87 13.95 14.52
C ARG A 11 9.50 14.20 15.98
N ILE A 12 9.68 13.16 16.80
CA ILE A 12 9.27 13.18 18.20
C ILE A 12 10.20 14.13 18.97
N ASP A 13 9.60 15.01 19.78
CA ASP A 13 10.30 16.09 20.49
C ASP A 13 10.12 16.06 22.02
N SER A 14 9.08 15.39 22.51
CA SER A 14 8.66 15.39 23.92
C SER A 14 7.74 14.19 24.25
N PRO A 15 7.71 13.75 25.52
CA PRO A 15 6.90 12.60 25.99
C PRO A 15 5.40 12.89 26.08
N THR A 16 4.97 14.15 26.06
CA THR A 16 3.56 14.55 26.21
C THR A 16 3.10 15.46 25.08
N VAL A 17 2.01 15.06 24.42
CA VAL A 17 1.20 15.98 23.61
C VAL A 17 0.31 16.79 24.53
N SER A 18 0.68 18.05 24.83
CA SER A 18 -0.23 18.92 25.58
C SER A 18 -1.43 19.32 24.70
N GLY A 19 -2.54 18.60 24.83
CA GLY A 19 -3.90 19.03 24.45
C GLY A 19 -4.50 18.32 23.23
N GLY A 20 -5.48 17.44 23.48
CA GLY A 20 -6.35 16.83 22.46
C GLY A 20 -6.07 15.33 22.22
N ALA A 21 -7.10 14.56 21.84
CA ALA A 21 -7.10 13.10 21.81
C ALA A 21 -6.09 12.48 20.82
N SER A 22 -4.86 12.22 21.27
CA SER A 22 -4.26 10.88 21.29
C SER A 22 -2.95 10.97 22.08
N ASP A 23 -2.73 10.01 22.98
CA ASP A 23 -1.50 9.87 23.76
C ASP A 23 -0.34 9.32 22.89
N SER A 24 -0.50 9.24 21.57
CA SER A 24 0.45 8.56 20.70
C SER A 24 1.77 9.33 20.59
N VAL A 25 2.88 8.62 20.77
CA VAL A 25 4.22 9.18 20.60
C VAL A 25 4.49 9.24 19.11
N GLY A 26 4.33 10.41 18.49
CA GLY A 26 4.64 10.62 17.08
C GLY A 26 3.80 9.79 16.10
N GLY A 27 2.58 9.37 16.46
CA GLY A 27 1.71 8.59 15.59
C GLY A 27 1.88 7.05 15.67
N PHE A 28 2.75 6.54 16.55
CA PHE A 28 3.05 5.10 16.62
C PHE A 28 1.87 4.23 17.08
N GLU A 29 1.05 4.70 18.02
CA GLU A 29 -0.16 3.97 18.45
C GLU A 29 -1.08 3.70 17.26
N THR A 30 -1.39 4.77 16.52
CA THR A 30 -2.16 4.71 15.29
C THR A 30 -1.55 3.79 14.24
N LEU A 31 -0.22 3.83 14.07
CA LEU A 31 0.47 2.93 13.14
C LEU A 31 0.32 1.47 13.55
N VAL A 32 0.44 1.15 14.85
CA VAL A 32 0.23 -0.22 15.35
C VAL A 32 -1.21 -0.68 15.07
N GLU A 33 -2.20 0.16 15.36
CA GLU A 33 -3.61 -0.13 15.07
C GLU A 33 -3.84 -0.36 13.57
N ARG A 34 -3.26 0.49 12.72
CA ARG A 34 -3.42 0.40 11.27
C ARG A 34 -2.74 -0.84 10.69
N SER A 35 -1.53 -1.16 11.13
CA SER A 35 -0.82 -2.38 10.73
C SER A 35 -1.60 -3.63 11.10
N ARG A 36 -2.20 -3.67 12.29
CA ARG A 36 -3.08 -4.79 12.72
C ARG A 36 -4.35 -4.87 11.88
N ALA A 37 -4.99 -3.74 11.60
CA ALA A 37 -6.23 -3.70 10.83
C ALA A 37 -6.03 -4.23 9.40
N LEU A 38 -4.87 -3.95 8.79
CA LEU A 38 -4.53 -4.39 7.45
C LEU A 38 -3.84 -5.75 7.38
N ASN A 39 -3.49 -6.35 8.53
CA ASN A 39 -2.60 -7.51 8.61
C ASN A 39 -1.29 -7.28 7.84
N ALA A 40 -0.67 -6.12 8.05
CA ALA A 40 0.56 -5.75 7.35
C ALA A 40 1.69 -6.75 7.65
N ASP A 41 2.44 -7.14 6.63
CA ASP A 41 3.64 -7.97 6.78
C ASP A 41 4.84 -7.15 7.26
N ALA A 42 4.89 -5.87 6.85
CA ALA A 42 5.95 -4.96 7.20
C ALA A 42 5.49 -3.50 7.30
N VAL A 43 6.18 -2.76 8.16
CA VAL A 43 6.24 -1.29 8.14
C VAL A 43 7.54 -0.88 7.45
N LEU A 44 7.45 0.04 6.50
CA LEU A 44 8.59 0.70 5.88
C LEU A 44 8.74 2.11 6.46
N PHE A 45 9.82 2.38 7.18
CA PHE A 45 10.06 3.63 7.89
C PHE A 45 11.19 4.43 7.23
N THR A 46 10.86 5.62 6.72
CA THR A 46 11.81 6.52 6.03
C THR A 46 12.29 7.70 6.90
N GLY A 47 12.54 7.42 8.17
CA GLY A 47 13.45 8.22 9.01
C GLY A 47 12.87 9.50 9.64
N ASN A 48 13.79 10.26 10.25
CA ASN A 48 13.59 11.44 11.10
C ASN A 48 12.73 11.13 12.34
N LEU A 49 13.16 10.13 13.10
CA LEU A 49 12.47 9.65 14.29
C LEU A 49 12.37 10.73 15.37
N PHE A 50 13.49 11.39 15.67
CA PHE A 50 13.59 12.41 16.71
C PHE A 50 14.02 13.77 16.16
N THR A 51 13.48 14.84 16.75
CA THR A 51 13.94 16.21 16.46
C THR A 51 15.21 16.56 17.22
N ARG A 52 15.37 16.01 18.43
CA ARG A 52 16.50 16.29 19.33
C ARG A 52 17.56 15.23 19.20
N SER A 53 18.82 15.65 19.29
CA SER A 53 19.95 14.72 19.24
C SER A 53 20.09 13.80 20.45
N GLN A 54 19.42 14.16 21.55
CA GLN A 54 19.28 13.35 22.74
C GLN A 54 17.80 13.39 23.12
N PRO A 55 16.97 12.46 22.62
CA PRO A 55 15.59 12.32 23.04
C PRO A 55 15.51 11.93 24.52
N ASP A 56 14.39 12.25 25.15
CA ASP A 56 14.15 11.87 26.54
C ASP A 56 14.05 10.33 26.65
N GLU A 57 14.63 9.74 27.69
CA GLU A 57 14.66 8.28 27.89
C GLU A 57 13.25 7.66 27.86
N GLU A 58 12.29 8.30 28.51
CA GLU A 58 10.87 7.91 28.49
C GLU A 58 10.29 7.86 27.07
N VAL A 59 10.68 8.79 26.19
CA VAL A 59 10.22 8.78 24.80
C VAL A 59 10.77 7.56 24.07
N VAL A 60 12.05 7.27 24.25
CA VAL A 60 12.72 6.11 23.62
C VAL A 60 12.08 4.81 24.12
N GLU A 61 11.87 4.67 25.43
CA GLU A 61 11.20 3.51 26.03
C GLU A 61 9.79 3.30 25.46
N ARG A 62 9.03 4.37 25.25
CA ARG A 62 7.69 4.27 24.63
C ARG A 62 7.75 3.84 23.17
N VAL A 63 8.70 4.34 22.38
CA VAL A 63 8.90 3.87 20.99
C VAL A 63 9.26 2.38 20.97
N VAL A 64 10.16 1.94 21.86
CA VAL A 64 10.52 0.53 22.01
C VAL A 64 9.29 -0.31 22.36
N GLY A 65 8.42 0.17 23.26
CA GLY A 65 7.17 -0.53 23.57
C GLY A 65 6.24 -0.74 22.36
N TYR A 66 6.21 0.19 21.40
CA TYR A 66 5.47 -0.03 20.14
C TYR A 66 6.18 -1.02 19.21
N LEU A 67 7.52 -1.09 19.24
CA LEU A 67 8.27 -2.11 18.51
C LEU A 67 8.02 -3.52 19.05
N ASP A 68 7.89 -3.68 20.38
CA ASP A 68 7.45 -4.94 21.00
C ASP A 68 6.06 -5.36 20.46
N GLU A 69 5.17 -4.39 20.22
CA GLU A 69 3.84 -4.65 19.67
C GLU A 69 3.86 -5.11 18.21
N PHE A 70 4.77 -4.59 17.38
CA PHE A 70 4.99 -5.08 16.02
C PHE A 70 5.59 -6.49 16.04
N GLU A 71 6.56 -6.75 16.91
CA GLU A 71 7.17 -8.08 17.06
C GLU A 71 6.10 -9.11 17.45
N ALA A 72 5.27 -8.78 18.43
CA ALA A 72 4.17 -9.65 18.88
C ALA A 72 3.13 -9.92 17.78
N ALA A 73 2.95 -8.96 16.86
CA ALA A 73 2.05 -9.10 15.71
C ALA A 73 2.71 -9.79 14.51
N GLY A 74 4.02 -10.07 14.56
CA GLY A 74 4.77 -10.63 13.43
C GLY A 74 5.00 -9.65 12.28
N VAL A 75 4.87 -8.34 12.55
CA VAL A 75 5.07 -7.28 11.55
C VAL A 75 6.52 -6.84 11.58
N ARG A 76 7.24 -6.95 10.45
CA ARG A 76 8.64 -6.50 10.37
C ARG A 76 8.70 -4.97 10.35
N PHE A 77 9.77 -4.39 10.90
CA PHE A 77 9.98 -2.94 10.87
C PHE A 77 11.23 -2.61 10.05
N LEU A 78 11.05 -2.34 8.76
CA LEU A 78 12.13 -2.04 7.83
C LEU A 78 12.45 -0.55 7.87
N ALA A 79 13.71 -0.17 8.12
CA ALA A 79 14.04 1.23 8.39
C ALA A 79 15.31 1.73 7.68
N VAL A 80 15.25 2.97 7.22
CA VAL A 80 16.39 3.80 6.80
C VAL A 80 16.50 5.03 7.70
N LEU A 81 17.72 5.55 7.87
CA LEU A 81 17.97 6.73 8.68
C LEU A 81 17.74 8.00 7.87
N GLY A 82 16.89 8.88 8.40
CA GLY A 82 16.70 10.22 7.90
C GLY A 82 17.90 11.13 8.21
N ARG A 83 17.84 12.35 7.67
CA ARG A 83 18.87 13.39 7.86
C ARG A 83 19.15 13.65 9.34
N ASN A 84 18.10 13.74 10.15
CA ASN A 84 18.25 14.00 11.58
C ASN A 84 18.83 12.78 12.28
N ASP A 85 18.38 11.58 11.92
CA ASP A 85 18.79 10.33 12.57
C ASP A 85 20.30 10.06 12.45
N LYS A 86 20.90 10.32 11.27
CA LYS A 86 22.36 10.14 11.04
C LYS A 86 23.20 10.98 12.02
N ARG A 87 22.67 12.10 12.51
CA ARG A 87 23.36 12.97 13.50
C ARG A 87 23.19 12.48 14.95
N GLN A 88 22.42 11.41 15.14
CA GLN A 88 21.90 10.97 16.44
C GLN A 88 22.05 9.45 16.64
N LEU A 89 22.90 8.80 15.84
CA LEU A 89 23.08 7.34 15.82
C LEU A 89 23.22 6.72 17.22
N ASP A 90 24.01 7.34 18.10
CA ASP A 90 24.21 6.84 19.47
C ASP A 90 22.92 6.80 20.30
N ALA A 91 22.02 7.78 20.10
CA ALA A 91 20.74 7.85 20.80
C ALA A 91 19.67 6.92 20.21
N LEU A 92 19.91 6.42 19.01
CA LEU A 92 19.00 5.55 18.26
C LEU A 92 19.22 4.07 18.55
N GLY A 93 20.31 3.70 19.23
CA GLY A 93 20.66 2.32 19.57
C GLY A 93 19.47 1.52 20.13
N PRO A 94 18.78 1.96 21.19
CA PRO A 94 17.66 1.21 21.76
C PRO A 94 16.52 0.90 20.77
N VAL A 95 16.33 1.76 19.76
CA VAL A 95 15.29 1.58 18.73
C VAL A 95 15.80 0.70 17.59
N PHE A 96 16.98 1.00 17.05
CA PHE A 96 17.53 0.34 15.86
C PHE A 96 18.23 -0.99 16.15
N ASP A 97 18.58 -1.26 17.41
CA ASP A 97 19.07 -2.56 17.87
C ASP A 97 17.91 -3.50 18.26
N HIS A 98 16.67 -3.04 18.20
CA HIS A 98 15.49 -3.84 18.52
C HIS A 98 15.33 -5.00 17.51
N PRO A 99 15.03 -6.24 17.95
CA PRO A 99 15.00 -7.41 17.05
C PRO A 99 14.03 -7.32 15.87
N VAL A 100 12.91 -6.61 16.04
CA VAL A 100 11.92 -6.40 14.96
C VAL A 100 12.40 -5.44 13.87
N VAL A 101 13.42 -4.62 14.18
CA VAL A 101 13.92 -3.58 13.28
C VAL A 101 15.01 -4.14 12.38
N GLU A 102 14.81 -3.97 11.08
CA GLU A 102 15.78 -4.32 10.05
C GLU A 102 16.27 -3.04 9.37
N ARG A 103 17.56 -2.74 9.54
CA ARG A 103 18.19 -1.62 8.82
C ARG A 103 18.37 -2.03 7.37
N LEU A 104 17.63 -1.37 6.49
CA LEU A 104 17.71 -1.62 5.06
C LEU A 104 19.03 -1.10 4.49
N GLY A 105 19.50 -1.78 3.45
CA GLY A 105 20.72 -1.43 2.73
C GLY A 105 20.58 -1.73 1.24
N THR A 106 21.72 -1.99 0.60
CA THR A 106 21.75 -2.35 -0.83
C THR A 106 21.49 -3.82 -1.11
N ASP A 107 21.45 -4.64 -0.06
CA ASP A 107 20.92 -6.00 -0.11
C ASP A 107 19.39 -5.97 0.06
N PRO A 108 18.64 -6.73 -0.75
CA PRO A 108 17.19 -6.71 -0.70
C PRO A 108 16.66 -7.39 0.56
N ALA A 109 15.70 -6.75 1.20
CA ALA A 109 14.81 -7.40 2.15
C ALA A 109 13.58 -7.93 1.41
N ASP A 110 13.44 -9.25 1.31
CA ASP A 110 12.26 -9.86 0.68
C ASP A 110 11.03 -9.72 1.59
N VAL A 111 9.93 -9.22 1.04
CA VAL A 111 8.64 -9.14 1.74
C VAL A 111 7.58 -9.82 0.87
N GLY A 112 6.98 -10.89 1.38
CA GLY A 112 6.12 -11.76 0.59
C GLY A 112 6.89 -12.58 -0.43
N GLU A 113 6.27 -12.85 -1.59
CA GLU A 113 6.84 -13.73 -2.62
C GLU A 113 7.52 -12.96 -3.74
N ASN A 114 7.02 -11.76 -4.08
CA ASN A 114 7.43 -11.05 -5.29
C ASN A 114 7.92 -9.63 -5.04
N THR A 115 8.15 -9.20 -3.80
CA THR A 115 8.53 -7.81 -3.47
C THR A 115 9.86 -7.75 -2.74
N ALA A 116 10.82 -7.02 -3.29
CA ALA A 116 12.11 -6.74 -2.68
C ALA A 116 12.20 -5.28 -2.20
N VAL A 117 12.68 -5.07 -0.98
CA VAL A 117 12.79 -3.74 -0.37
C VAL A 117 14.25 -3.33 -0.20
N TYR A 118 14.59 -2.30 -0.96
CA TYR A 118 15.75 -1.41 -1.01
C TYR A 118 15.86 -0.44 0.16
N GLY A 119 17.05 -0.12 0.66
CA GLY A 119 17.23 1.06 1.50
C GLY A 119 18.55 1.80 1.33
N LEU A 120 18.46 3.13 1.33
CA LEU A 120 19.61 4.00 1.43
C LEU A 120 19.39 5.01 2.56
N ASP A 121 20.26 4.98 3.56
CA ASP A 121 20.33 6.04 4.56
C ASP A 121 20.55 7.41 3.90
N TYR A 122 20.10 8.46 4.59
CA TYR A 122 20.28 9.83 4.14
C TYR A 122 21.74 10.12 3.80
N ARG A 123 21.94 10.58 2.56
CA ARG A 123 23.18 11.13 2.02
C ARG A 123 22.93 12.55 1.57
N ASP A 124 23.91 13.43 1.68
CA ASP A 124 23.88 14.73 0.98
C ASP A 124 24.15 14.57 -0.53
N ALA A 125 23.97 15.65 -1.30
CA ALA A 125 23.93 15.61 -2.77
C ALA A 125 25.15 14.89 -3.35
N ASP A 126 26.32 15.35 -2.93
CA ASP A 126 27.63 14.85 -3.35
C ASP A 126 27.85 13.42 -2.87
N GLU A 127 27.48 13.09 -1.62
CA GLU A 127 27.55 11.72 -1.09
C GLU A 127 26.69 10.73 -1.89
N LEU A 128 25.50 11.16 -2.36
CA LEU A 128 24.62 10.29 -3.14
C LEU A 128 25.12 10.13 -4.57
N GLU A 129 25.51 11.23 -5.23
CA GLU A 129 26.06 11.19 -6.59
C GLU A 129 27.29 10.28 -6.65
N ALA A 130 28.24 10.46 -5.74
CA ALA A 130 29.42 9.61 -5.65
C ALA A 130 29.07 8.13 -5.39
N PHE A 131 28.01 7.85 -4.64
CA PHE A 131 27.56 6.49 -4.38
C PHE A 131 26.91 5.85 -5.61
N LEU A 132 26.12 6.62 -6.37
CA LEU A 132 25.43 6.15 -7.58
C LEU A 132 26.37 6.02 -8.78
N ASP A 133 27.50 6.73 -8.80
CA ASP A 133 28.55 6.60 -9.81
C ASP A 133 29.33 5.27 -9.73
N GLU A 134 29.19 4.53 -8.63
CA GLU A 134 29.81 3.21 -8.47
C GLU A 134 28.89 2.11 -9.04
N ASP A 135 29.45 1.26 -9.91
CA ASP A 135 28.72 0.14 -10.50
C ASP A 135 28.38 -0.96 -9.46
N ASP A 136 27.29 -1.70 -9.71
CA ASP A 136 26.90 -2.92 -8.98
C ASP A 136 26.73 -2.77 -7.46
N GLN A 137 26.33 -1.57 -7.00
CA GLN A 137 26.12 -1.31 -5.57
C GLN A 137 24.97 -2.12 -4.95
N PHE A 138 23.98 -2.49 -5.75
CA PHE A 138 22.78 -3.20 -5.31
C PHE A 138 22.82 -4.67 -5.72
N THR A 139 22.58 -5.54 -4.74
CA THR A 139 22.48 -6.98 -4.98
C THR A 139 21.15 -7.28 -5.67
N PRO A 140 21.11 -7.89 -6.87
CA PRO A 140 19.84 -8.20 -7.53
C PRO A 140 18.98 -9.16 -6.70
N ALA A 141 17.71 -8.82 -6.48
CA ALA A 141 16.76 -9.72 -5.85
C ALA A 141 16.46 -10.94 -6.75
N ALA A 142 16.54 -12.13 -6.18
CA ALA A 142 16.27 -13.37 -6.90
C ALA A 142 14.76 -13.64 -6.96
N GLY A 143 14.13 -13.37 -8.10
CA GLY A 143 12.72 -13.74 -8.35
C GLY A 143 11.68 -12.71 -7.89
N ALA A 144 12.11 -11.58 -7.31
CA ALA A 144 11.20 -10.46 -7.06
C ALA A 144 10.73 -9.84 -8.38
N SER A 145 9.42 -9.65 -8.50
CA SER A 145 8.79 -8.99 -9.66
C SER A 145 8.57 -7.50 -9.40
N ASN A 146 8.63 -7.09 -8.13
CA ASN A 146 8.46 -5.72 -7.68
C ASN A 146 9.65 -5.30 -6.82
N SER A 147 10.05 -4.04 -6.91
CA SER A 147 10.99 -3.49 -5.95
C SER A 147 10.69 -2.06 -5.50
N ILE A 148 10.97 -1.85 -4.22
CA ILE A 148 10.76 -0.59 -3.51
C ILE A 148 12.12 -0.10 -3.03
N LEU A 149 12.51 1.13 -3.34
CA LEU A 149 13.70 1.78 -2.79
C LEU A 149 13.31 2.79 -1.72
N ALA A 150 13.63 2.51 -0.47
CA ALA A 150 13.48 3.47 0.64
C ALA A 150 14.60 4.50 0.60
N LEU A 151 14.23 5.76 0.41
CA LEU A 151 15.18 6.86 0.21
C LEU A 151 14.66 8.14 0.92
N PRO A 152 15.21 8.51 2.10
CA PRO A 152 14.74 9.64 2.89
C PRO A 152 15.27 10.97 2.34
N ARG A 153 14.99 11.26 1.06
CA ARG A 153 15.42 12.45 0.32
C ARG A 153 14.27 13.03 -0.49
N LYS A 154 14.34 14.34 -0.75
CA LYS A 154 13.48 15.09 -1.66
C LYS A 154 13.83 14.87 -3.13
N ILE A 155 12.85 14.43 -3.93
CA ILE A 155 12.95 14.06 -5.34
C ILE A 155 11.89 14.83 -6.13
N ALA A 156 12.28 15.34 -7.31
CA ALA A 156 11.38 16.03 -8.23
C ALA A 156 11.25 15.23 -9.53
N PRO A 157 10.02 14.91 -9.96
CA PRO A 157 8.72 15.06 -9.26
C PRO A 157 8.52 14.05 -8.09
N PRO A 158 7.49 14.21 -7.22
CA PRO A 158 6.38 15.19 -7.23
C PRO A 158 6.74 16.58 -6.69
N LEU A 159 7.90 16.74 -6.06
CA LEU A 159 8.30 18.02 -5.51
C LEU A 159 8.76 18.96 -6.64
N ASP A 160 8.81 20.25 -6.32
CA ASP A 160 9.40 21.25 -7.22
C ASP A 160 10.92 21.06 -7.32
N GLU A 161 11.50 21.29 -8.51
CA GLU A 161 12.94 21.18 -8.75
C GLU A 161 13.78 22.11 -7.86
N ALA A 162 13.21 23.22 -7.37
CA ALA A 162 13.87 24.11 -6.41
C ALA A 162 13.97 23.52 -5.00
N GLU A 163 13.13 22.54 -4.67
CA GLU A 163 13.10 21.89 -3.36
C GLU A 163 13.77 20.51 -3.36
N ALA A 164 13.77 19.84 -4.51
CA ALA A 164 14.41 18.55 -4.71
C ALA A 164 15.87 18.70 -5.15
N VAL A 165 16.63 17.63 -4.93
CA VAL A 165 18.07 17.60 -5.23
C VAL A 165 18.41 16.53 -6.27
N SER A 166 17.45 15.68 -6.63
CA SER A 166 17.65 14.55 -7.53
C SER A 166 16.35 14.25 -8.28
N GLN A 167 16.48 13.67 -9.47
CA GLN A 167 15.35 13.19 -10.26
C GLN A 167 15.13 11.67 -10.08
N PRO A 168 13.89 11.17 -10.20
CA PRO A 168 13.57 9.76 -10.04
C PRO A 168 14.43 8.84 -10.92
N TYR A 169 14.62 9.21 -12.19
CA TYR A 169 15.37 8.41 -13.16
C TYR A 169 16.86 8.38 -12.91
N GLU A 170 17.44 9.46 -12.38
CA GLU A 170 18.86 9.49 -12.01
C GLU A 170 19.14 8.50 -10.88
N VAL A 171 18.22 8.40 -9.92
CA VAL A 171 18.31 7.42 -8.85
C VAL A 171 18.10 6.02 -9.42
N ALA A 172 16.98 5.79 -10.12
CA ALA A 172 16.61 4.46 -10.61
C ALA A 172 17.60 3.86 -11.62
N ALA A 173 18.18 4.67 -12.51
CA ALA A 173 19.12 4.19 -13.53
C ALA A 173 20.43 3.63 -12.94
N ASN A 174 20.80 4.09 -11.74
CA ASN A 174 22.03 3.69 -11.05
C ASN A 174 21.79 2.62 -9.97
N VAL A 175 20.53 2.16 -9.84
CA VAL A 175 20.20 0.96 -9.08
C VAL A 175 20.13 -0.20 -10.08
N ASN A 176 21.02 -1.20 -9.95
CA ASN A 176 21.04 -2.36 -10.85
C ASN A 176 19.83 -3.33 -10.64
N ALA A 177 18.88 -2.93 -9.79
CA ALA A 177 17.58 -3.55 -9.60
C ALA A 177 16.51 -2.68 -10.28
N PHE A 178 15.55 -3.30 -10.96
CA PHE A 178 14.42 -2.58 -11.57
C PHE A 178 13.55 -1.98 -10.46
N VAL A 179 13.64 -0.66 -10.25
CA VAL A 179 12.89 0.06 -9.20
C VAL A 179 11.50 0.44 -9.69
N ASP A 180 10.46 -0.07 -9.02
CA ASP A 180 9.06 0.31 -9.29
C ASP A 180 8.60 1.47 -8.39
N VAL A 181 9.17 1.58 -7.19
CA VAL A 181 8.74 2.58 -6.21
C VAL A 181 9.95 3.21 -5.55
N ILE A 182 10.01 4.54 -5.51
CA ILE A 182 10.83 5.24 -4.52
C ILE A 182 9.92 5.64 -3.34
N ALA A 183 10.15 4.99 -2.21
CA ALA A 183 9.54 5.31 -0.93
C ALA A 183 10.33 6.45 -0.28
N GLY A 184 9.81 7.67 -0.44
CA GLY A 184 10.45 8.90 -0.01
C GLY A 184 10.20 9.26 1.45
N GLY A 185 11.19 9.91 2.08
CA GLY A 185 11.07 10.55 3.40
C GLY A 185 11.69 11.95 3.42
N GLY A 186 11.46 12.70 4.50
CA GLY A 186 11.94 14.07 4.68
C GLY A 186 10.99 15.17 4.17
N VAL A 187 9.75 14.80 3.82
CA VAL A 187 8.68 15.70 3.36
C VAL A 187 7.53 15.60 4.36
N GLN A 188 6.97 16.75 4.76
CA GLN A 188 5.95 16.79 5.81
C GLN A 188 4.54 16.59 5.28
N GLU A 189 4.28 17.12 4.08
CA GLU A 189 3.00 16.97 3.39
C GLU A 189 3.07 15.74 2.48
N PRO A 190 1.98 14.95 2.37
CA PRO A 190 1.91 13.86 1.42
C PRO A 190 2.08 14.35 -0.01
N ALA A 191 2.84 13.61 -0.82
CA ALA A 191 3.06 13.94 -2.23
C ALA A 191 3.34 12.69 -3.03
N THR A 192 2.76 12.58 -4.22
CA THR A 192 2.91 11.39 -5.08
C THR A 192 3.11 11.78 -6.53
N TRP A 193 3.94 11.03 -7.23
CA TRP A 193 4.09 11.09 -8.67
C TRP A 193 4.22 9.68 -9.22
N GLU A 194 3.53 9.40 -10.32
CA GLU A 194 3.59 8.15 -11.06
C GLU A 194 3.95 8.48 -12.50
N HIS A 195 4.72 7.59 -13.12
CA HIS A 195 5.00 7.69 -14.54
C HIS A 195 3.80 7.21 -15.36
N ASP A 196 3.54 7.87 -16.49
CA ASP A 196 2.37 7.56 -17.32
C ASP A 196 2.48 6.22 -18.06
N ASP A 197 3.70 5.81 -18.43
CA ASP A 197 3.92 4.65 -19.31
C ASP A 197 4.43 3.38 -18.60
N ASN A 198 4.76 3.45 -17.31
CA ASN A 198 5.25 2.29 -16.57
C ASN A 198 4.84 2.36 -15.09
N ASP A 199 5.02 1.26 -14.36
CA ASP A 199 4.62 1.17 -12.95
C ASP A 199 5.62 1.90 -12.01
N PHE A 200 6.46 2.82 -12.51
CA PHE A 200 7.41 3.55 -11.68
C PHE A 200 6.77 4.75 -10.99
N GLY A 201 7.04 4.98 -9.70
CA GLY A 201 6.54 6.14 -8.99
C GLY A 201 7.36 6.54 -7.77
N VAL A 202 7.12 7.76 -7.29
CA VAL A 202 7.71 8.33 -6.08
C VAL A 202 6.60 8.73 -5.12
N TYR A 203 6.70 8.29 -3.86
CA TYR A 203 5.65 8.50 -2.88
C TYR A 203 6.21 9.00 -1.56
N TYR A 204 5.61 10.06 -1.04
CA TYR A 204 5.85 10.62 0.28
C TYR A 204 4.56 10.49 1.09
N PRO A 205 4.55 9.74 2.21
CA PRO A 205 3.39 9.66 3.11
C PRO A 205 3.17 10.96 3.89
N GLY A 206 4.14 11.89 3.87
CA GLY A 206 4.15 13.00 4.82
C GLY A 206 4.55 12.55 6.22
N SER A 207 4.44 13.46 7.19
CA SER A 207 4.71 13.12 8.59
C SER A 207 3.59 12.26 9.17
N MET A 208 3.97 11.14 9.78
CA MET A 208 3.04 10.32 10.56
C MET A 208 2.63 10.95 11.90
N ASN A 209 3.30 12.04 12.32
CA ASN A 209 2.97 12.75 13.54
C ASN A 209 1.96 13.88 13.24
N PRO A 210 0.76 13.86 13.82
CA PRO A 210 -0.26 14.89 13.60
C PRO A 210 0.24 16.33 13.86
N ARG A 211 1.27 16.51 14.70
CA ARG A 211 1.85 17.82 15.00
C ARG A 211 2.64 18.43 13.85
N TRP A 212 3.20 17.59 12.99
CA TRP A 212 4.11 17.98 11.92
C TRP A 212 3.57 17.65 10.52
N GLY A 213 2.48 16.88 10.45
CA GLY A 213 1.79 16.56 9.21
C GLY A 213 0.96 17.73 8.68
N ASP A 214 0.35 17.47 7.54
CA ASP A 214 -0.59 18.39 6.90
C ASP A 214 -1.86 18.57 7.76
N GLU A 215 -2.25 19.81 8.05
CA GLU A 215 -3.40 20.08 8.94
C GLU A 215 -4.74 19.67 8.31
N VAL A 216 -4.82 19.56 6.98
CA VAL A 216 -6.06 19.28 6.25
C VAL A 216 -6.29 17.77 6.12
N THR A 217 -5.28 17.06 5.64
CA THR A 217 -5.31 15.62 5.37
C THR A 217 -4.90 14.79 6.57
N GLY A 218 -4.19 15.38 7.54
CA GLY A 218 -3.66 14.67 8.71
C GLY A 218 -2.59 13.64 8.35
N PRO A 219 -2.17 12.80 9.31
CA PRO A 219 -1.18 11.76 9.08
C PRO A 219 -1.63 10.72 8.05
N GLN A 220 -0.82 10.50 7.03
CA GLN A 220 -1.05 9.50 5.99
C GLN A 220 0.02 8.40 6.02
N ALA A 221 -0.32 7.28 5.40
CA ALA A 221 0.61 6.22 5.02
C ALA A 221 0.41 5.90 3.55
N ILE A 222 1.42 5.29 2.93
CA ILE A 222 1.28 4.64 1.64
C ILE A 222 1.23 3.14 1.89
N CYS A 223 0.13 2.50 1.50
CA CYS A 223 0.00 1.04 1.52
C CYS A 223 0.46 0.48 0.17
N TYR A 224 1.39 -0.46 0.22
CA TYR A 224 1.83 -1.24 -0.93
C TYR A 224 1.31 -2.67 -0.78
N GLU A 225 0.52 -3.13 -1.74
CA GLU A 225 -0.14 -4.44 -1.70
C GLU A 225 0.23 -5.25 -2.94
N GLU A 226 0.71 -6.48 -2.75
CA GLU A 226 1.04 -7.36 -3.86
C GLU A 226 -0.22 -7.98 -4.46
N GLU A 227 -0.57 -7.57 -5.67
CA GLU A 227 -1.71 -8.06 -6.45
C GLU A 227 -1.26 -8.56 -7.83
N ASN A 228 -1.46 -9.85 -8.13
CA ASN A 228 -1.15 -10.43 -9.45
C ASN A 228 0.29 -10.15 -9.93
N GLN A 229 1.28 -10.34 -9.04
CA GLN A 229 2.70 -10.06 -9.28
C GLN A 229 3.04 -8.57 -9.48
N ARG A 230 2.09 -7.65 -9.30
CA ARG A 230 2.31 -6.21 -9.32
C ARG A 230 2.09 -5.62 -7.94
N LEU A 231 2.68 -4.46 -7.69
CA LEU A 231 2.49 -3.72 -6.46
C LEU A 231 1.40 -2.66 -6.65
N ALA A 232 0.22 -2.87 -6.07
CA ALA A 232 -0.78 -1.83 -5.91
C ALA A 232 -0.32 -0.81 -4.87
N ARG A 233 -0.63 0.49 -5.07
CA ARG A 233 -0.25 1.57 -4.16
C ARG A 233 -1.49 2.38 -3.82
N ARG A 234 -1.66 2.70 -2.54
CA ARG A 234 -2.75 3.56 -2.08
C ARG A 234 -2.28 4.44 -0.94
N GLN A 235 -2.44 5.75 -1.10
CA GLN A 235 -2.35 6.67 0.03
C GLN A 235 -3.59 6.53 0.90
N MET A 236 -3.41 6.51 2.21
CA MET A 236 -4.51 6.34 3.15
C MET A 236 -4.22 6.98 4.51
N PRO A 237 -5.27 7.42 5.23
CA PRO A 237 -5.12 7.92 6.59
C PRO A 237 -4.53 6.86 7.52
N LEU A 238 -3.61 7.29 8.38
CA LEU A 238 -3.08 6.46 9.46
C LEU A 238 -4.12 6.29 10.56
N GLU A 239 -4.77 7.38 10.97
CA GLU A 239 -5.82 7.34 11.98
C GLU A 239 -6.96 6.45 11.51
N THR A 240 -7.17 5.33 12.20
CA THR A 240 -8.42 4.58 12.07
C THR A 240 -9.49 5.36 12.82
N THR A 241 -10.00 6.40 12.18
CA THR A 241 -11.17 7.07 12.69
C THR A 241 -12.30 6.04 12.67
N SER A 242 -13.10 5.98 13.73
CA SER A 242 -14.36 5.23 13.62
C SER A 242 -15.11 5.76 12.40
N LEU A 243 -15.85 4.91 11.68
CA LEU A 243 -16.67 5.34 10.54
C LEU A 243 -17.50 6.58 10.89
N ASP A 244 -18.00 6.68 12.12
CA ASP A 244 -18.76 7.82 12.62
C ASP A 244 -17.95 9.12 12.67
N ALA A 245 -16.67 9.05 13.03
CA ALA A 245 -15.78 10.21 13.11
C ALA A 245 -15.25 10.64 11.75
N GLU A 246 -14.96 9.68 10.86
CA GLU A 246 -14.65 9.90 9.44
C GLU A 246 -15.82 10.58 8.72
N VAL A 247 -17.02 10.04 8.89
CA VAL A 247 -18.26 10.63 8.38
C VAL A 247 -18.49 12.00 8.99
N ALA A 248 -18.31 12.18 10.31
CA ALA A 248 -18.48 13.49 10.95
C ALA A 248 -17.47 14.54 10.43
N SER A 249 -16.24 14.15 10.12
CA SER A 249 -15.23 15.05 9.53
C SER A 249 -15.64 15.50 8.13
N LEU A 250 -16.04 14.55 7.27
CA LEU A 250 -16.56 14.85 5.94
C LEU A 250 -17.84 15.69 6.01
N GLU A 251 -18.76 15.36 6.92
CA GLU A 251 -19.96 16.16 7.17
C GLU A 251 -19.61 17.60 7.58
N ALA A 252 -18.58 17.80 8.41
CA ALA A 252 -18.11 19.12 8.82
C ALA A 252 -17.53 19.91 7.63
N LEU A 253 -16.69 19.27 6.81
CA LEU A 253 -16.12 19.87 5.60
C LEU A 253 -17.22 20.25 4.60
N LEU A 254 -18.11 19.30 4.27
CA LEU A 254 -19.24 19.51 3.36
C LEU A 254 -20.24 20.55 3.88
N SER A 255 -20.41 20.65 5.21
CA SER A 255 -21.25 21.69 5.83
C SER A 255 -20.71 23.10 5.60
N GLY A 256 -19.41 23.26 5.37
CA GLY A 256 -18.80 24.54 4.96
C GLY A 256 -19.28 25.01 3.58
N TYR A 257 -19.68 24.07 2.73
CA TYR A 257 -20.12 24.31 1.36
C TYR A 257 -21.65 24.22 1.20
N GLN A 258 -22.43 24.61 2.22
CA GLN A 258 -23.91 24.63 2.19
C GLN A 258 -24.47 25.52 1.05
N GLN A 259 -24.41 25.05 -0.18
CA GLN A 259 -25.15 25.54 -1.33
C GLN A 259 -26.28 24.56 -1.58
N SER A 260 -27.50 25.05 -1.42
CA SER A 260 -28.72 24.31 -1.74
C SER A 260 -28.93 24.10 -3.24
N SER A 261 -28.03 24.64 -4.08
CA SER A 261 -28.06 24.53 -5.54
C SER A 261 -26.64 24.61 -6.10
N LEU A 262 -26.28 23.68 -6.98
CA LEU A 262 -25.03 23.72 -7.75
C LEU A 262 -25.06 24.79 -8.86
N ASP A 263 -26.27 25.20 -9.27
CA ASP A 263 -26.50 26.24 -10.26
C ASP A 263 -26.16 27.62 -9.65
N GLY A 264 -24.87 27.93 -9.59
CA GLY A 264 -24.35 29.16 -9.01
C GLY A 264 -22.97 29.03 -8.34
N ALA A 265 -22.48 27.82 -8.14
CA ALA A 265 -21.13 27.58 -7.64
C ALA A 265 -20.07 28.02 -8.67
N ASP A 266 -19.00 28.65 -8.19
CA ASP A 266 -17.81 28.88 -9.02
C ASP A 266 -17.00 27.58 -9.21
N VAL A 267 -16.05 27.61 -10.15
CA VAL A 267 -15.27 26.43 -10.55
C VAL A 267 -14.40 25.92 -9.40
N GLU A 268 -13.87 26.80 -8.56
CA GLU A 268 -13.04 26.43 -7.40
C GLU A 268 -13.90 25.67 -6.38
N THR A 269 -15.07 26.19 -6.06
CA THR A 269 -16.06 25.52 -5.19
C THR A 269 -16.49 24.15 -5.75
N LEU A 270 -16.70 24.05 -7.07
CA LEU A 270 -17.06 22.79 -7.71
C LEU A 270 -15.92 21.76 -7.66
N ALA A 271 -14.67 22.21 -7.82
CA ALA A 271 -13.49 21.36 -7.71
C ALA A 271 -13.31 20.83 -6.28
N ASP A 272 -13.46 21.70 -5.28
CA ASP A 272 -13.41 21.32 -3.87
C ASP A 272 -14.51 20.31 -3.52
N LEU A 273 -15.76 20.59 -3.90
CA LEU A 273 -16.89 19.69 -3.67
C LEU A 273 -16.68 18.33 -4.35
N TYR A 274 -16.16 18.31 -5.58
CA TYR A 274 -15.84 17.08 -6.27
C TYR A 274 -14.76 16.28 -5.52
N GLY A 275 -13.67 16.93 -5.11
CA GLY A 275 -12.58 16.30 -4.36
C GLY A 275 -13.08 15.69 -3.06
N LEU A 276 -13.83 16.45 -2.26
CA LEU A 276 -14.38 15.98 -0.98
C LEU A 276 -15.38 14.82 -1.15
N LEU A 277 -16.27 14.87 -2.16
CA LEU A 277 -17.21 13.79 -2.43
C LEU A 277 -16.52 12.54 -2.98
N SER A 278 -15.50 12.71 -3.81
CA SER A 278 -14.67 11.61 -4.31
C SER A 278 -13.93 10.91 -3.16
N GLU A 279 -13.39 11.70 -2.23
CA GLU A 279 -12.74 11.16 -1.03
C GLU A 279 -13.74 10.40 -0.15
N ALA A 280 -14.93 10.97 0.06
CA ALA A 280 -16.01 10.29 0.78
C ALA A 280 -16.42 8.97 0.12
N GLU A 281 -16.52 8.93 -1.22
CA GLU A 281 -16.83 7.71 -1.96
C GLU A 281 -15.72 6.66 -1.79
N SER A 282 -14.46 7.08 -1.90
CA SER A 282 -13.29 6.21 -1.73
C SER A 282 -13.27 5.59 -0.33
N MET A 283 -13.38 6.42 0.70
CA MET A 283 -13.38 6.03 2.11
C MET A 283 -14.51 5.05 2.44
N LEU A 284 -15.76 5.39 2.08
CA LEU A 284 -16.91 4.49 2.28
C LEU A 284 -16.77 3.22 1.43
N GLY A 285 -16.14 3.32 0.27
CA GLY A 285 -15.81 2.21 -0.61
C GLY A 285 -14.84 1.22 0.04
N ASP A 286 -13.75 1.71 0.62
CA ASP A 286 -12.74 0.92 1.32
C ASP A 286 -13.33 0.24 2.56
N ARG A 287 -14.07 0.99 3.39
CA ARG A 287 -14.75 0.39 4.55
C ARG A 287 -15.76 -0.68 4.14
N ARG A 288 -16.48 -0.47 3.03
CA ARG A 288 -17.39 -1.49 2.45
C ARG A 288 -16.62 -2.74 2.01
N LYS A 289 -15.41 -2.62 1.47
CA LYS A 289 -14.56 -3.76 1.11
C LYS A 289 -14.15 -4.53 2.36
N GLU A 290 -13.69 -3.86 3.41
CA GLU A 290 -13.34 -4.52 4.68
C GLU A 290 -14.54 -5.31 5.26
N VAL A 291 -15.73 -4.70 5.28
CA VAL A 291 -16.95 -5.38 5.72
C VAL A 291 -17.29 -6.57 4.81
N ARG A 292 -17.12 -6.43 3.49
CA ARG A 292 -17.32 -7.50 2.52
C ARG A 292 -16.37 -8.66 2.79
N ASP A 293 -15.11 -8.39 3.09
CA ASP A 293 -14.09 -9.42 3.26
C ASP A 293 -14.36 -10.23 4.55
N VAL A 294 -14.72 -9.55 5.64
CA VAL A 294 -15.22 -10.21 6.87
C VAL A 294 -16.49 -11.02 6.61
N LEU A 295 -17.40 -10.53 5.74
CA LEU A 295 -18.59 -11.29 5.36
C LEU A 295 -18.22 -12.55 4.56
N LEU A 296 -17.25 -12.49 3.65
CA LEU A 296 -16.79 -13.65 2.89
C LEU A 296 -16.28 -14.75 3.81
N ASP A 297 -15.47 -14.39 4.81
CA ASP A 297 -14.90 -15.34 5.76
C ASP A 297 -15.95 -16.00 6.66
N ARG A 298 -17.00 -15.25 7.02
CA ARG A 298 -18.01 -15.70 7.99
C ARG A 298 -19.20 -16.41 7.37
N THR A 299 -19.38 -16.33 6.06
CA THR A 299 -20.57 -16.83 5.39
C THR A 299 -20.26 -18.03 4.51
N ALA A 300 -21.17 -19.00 4.49
CA ALA A 300 -21.07 -20.13 3.58
C ALA A 300 -21.40 -19.71 2.12
N PRO A 301 -20.63 -20.19 1.13
CA PRO A 301 -20.95 -20.07 -0.29
C PRO A 301 -22.39 -20.49 -0.63
N GLY A 302 -23.02 -19.77 -1.56
CA GLY A 302 -24.36 -20.07 -2.07
C GLY A 302 -25.50 -19.73 -1.11
N SER A 303 -25.24 -18.96 -0.06
CA SER A 303 -26.22 -18.64 0.99
C SER A 303 -26.58 -17.16 1.02
N GLU A 304 -27.83 -16.86 1.37
CA GLU A 304 -28.32 -15.49 1.60
C GLU A 304 -28.36 -15.16 3.09
N TYR A 305 -27.93 -13.95 3.43
CA TYR A 305 -27.91 -13.41 4.78
C TYR A 305 -28.65 -12.07 4.81
N ARG A 306 -29.67 -11.99 5.66
CA ARG A 306 -30.51 -10.79 5.80
C ARG A 306 -30.22 -10.11 7.13
N GLY A 307 -29.74 -8.88 7.05
CA GLY A 307 -29.66 -7.95 8.17
C GLY A 307 -30.91 -7.08 8.29
N ARG A 308 -30.87 -6.14 9.24
CA ARG A 308 -32.00 -5.22 9.51
C ARG A 308 -32.32 -4.28 8.35
N ARG A 309 -31.30 -3.86 7.60
CA ARG A 309 -31.38 -2.81 6.58
C ARG A 309 -30.99 -3.29 5.18
N ALA A 310 -30.37 -4.46 5.07
CA ALA A 310 -29.92 -4.99 3.79
C ALA A 310 -29.90 -6.53 3.80
N SER A 311 -29.95 -7.12 2.61
CA SER A 311 -29.66 -8.54 2.41
C SER A 311 -28.51 -8.71 1.41
N VAL A 312 -27.70 -9.72 1.66
CA VAL A 312 -26.54 -10.05 0.86
C VAL A 312 -26.50 -11.54 0.55
N TYR A 313 -25.97 -11.89 -0.61
CA TYR A 313 -25.80 -13.27 -1.07
C TYR A 313 -24.32 -13.58 -1.25
N HIS A 314 -23.84 -14.67 -0.66
CA HIS A 314 -22.50 -15.16 -0.89
C HIS A 314 -22.48 -15.88 -2.23
N TYR A 315 -22.09 -15.16 -3.27
CA TYR A 315 -22.00 -15.71 -4.61
C TYR A 315 -20.74 -16.55 -4.74
N HIS A 316 -20.91 -17.76 -5.26
CA HIS A 316 -19.81 -18.67 -5.59
C HIS A 316 -20.14 -19.32 -6.92
N SER A 317 -19.22 -19.19 -7.87
CA SER A 317 -19.34 -19.81 -9.18
C SER A 317 -17.97 -20.26 -9.64
N THR A 318 -17.90 -21.51 -10.07
CA THR A 318 -16.78 -22.05 -10.81
C THR A 318 -17.11 -21.97 -12.29
N SER A 319 -16.19 -21.42 -13.08
CA SER A 319 -16.28 -21.41 -14.54
C SER A 319 -15.00 -22.00 -15.11
N THR A 320 -15.12 -22.81 -16.14
CA THR A 320 -13.98 -23.38 -16.88
C THR A 320 -13.71 -22.52 -18.11
N ARG A 321 -12.46 -22.13 -18.30
CA ARG A 321 -11.99 -21.48 -19.53
C ARG A 321 -10.90 -22.32 -20.16
N LEU A 322 -10.77 -22.32 -21.48
CA LEU A 322 -9.62 -22.94 -22.15
C LEU A 322 -8.32 -22.32 -21.65
N ARG A 323 -7.32 -23.17 -21.42
CA ARG A 323 -5.95 -22.76 -21.18
C ARG A 323 -5.38 -22.05 -22.43
N ASP A 324 -4.18 -21.52 -22.30
CA ASP A 324 -3.45 -21.01 -23.45
C ASP A 324 -3.25 -22.10 -24.52
N GLU A 325 -3.04 -21.66 -25.76
CA GLU A 325 -3.00 -22.53 -26.94
C GLU A 325 -1.94 -23.63 -26.84
N GLU A 326 -0.76 -23.32 -26.30
CA GLU A 326 0.32 -24.30 -26.12
C GLU A 326 -0.07 -25.39 -25.10
N SER A 327 -0.63 -24.98 -23.97
CA SER A 327 -1.13 -25.90 -22.93
C SER A 327 -2.27 -26.79 -23.42
N VAL A 328 -3.22 -26.23 -24.19
CA VAL A 328 -4.34 -27.00 -24.76
C VAL A 328 -3.83 -28.04 -25.74
N LEU A 329 -2.96 -27.66 -26.68
CA LEU A 329 -2.40 -28.59 -27.66
C LEU A 329 -1.58 -29.70 -26.99
N THR A 330 -0.79 -29.35 -25.98
CA THR A 330 -0.01 -30.33 -25.20
C THR A 330 -0.92 -31.34 -24.50
N ALA A 331 -2.01 -30.87 -23.89
CA ALA A 331 -2.98 -31.75 -23.23
C ALA A 331 -3.72 -32.68 -24.21
N LEU A 332 -4.05 -32.16 -25.40
CA LEU A 332 -4.69 -32.92 -26.48
C LEU A 332 -3.74 -33.96 -27.10
N GLU A 333 -2.49 -33.60 -27.34
CA GLU A 333 -1.45 -34.54 -27.81
C GLU A 333 -1.20 -35.67 -26.82
N GLY A 334 -1.12 -35.34 -25.53
CA GLY A 334 -1.00 -36.34 -24.45
C GLY A 334 -2.17 -37.32 -24.41
N ALA A 335 -3.33 -36.92 -24.92
CA ALA A 335 -4.53 -37.76 -25.06
C ALA A 335 -4.68 -38.41 -26.45
N GLY A 336 -3.69 -38.26 -27.34
CA GLY A 336 -3.68 -38.85 -28.68
C GLY A 336 -4.63 -38.17 -29.67
N VAL A 337 -4.88 -36.87 -29.50
CA VAL A 337 -5.61 -36.03 -30.46
C VAL A 337 -4.59 -35.31 -31.34
N GLU A 338 -4.71 -35.44 -32.66
CA GLU A 338 -3.80 -34.74 -33.58
C GLU A 338 -4.17 -33.25 -33.69
N ARG A 339 -3.17 -32.37 -33.85
CA ARG A 339 -3.37 -30.90 -33.89
C ARG A 339 -4.41 -30.48 -34.94
N ASP A 340 -4.42 -31.16 -36.08
CA ASP A 340 -5.32 -30.87 -37.20
C ASP A 340 -6.80 -31.16 -36.88
N GLU A 341 -7.10 -31.93 -35.82
CA GLU A 341 -8.48 -32.20 -35.37
C GLU A 341 -9.13 -30.97 -34.73
N VAL A 342 -8.33 -30.08 -34.12
CA VAL A 342 -8.82 -28.94 -33.33
C VAL A 342 -8.34 -27.57 -33.82
N THR A 343 -7.53 -27.53 -34.89
CA THR A 343 -7.00 -26.29 -35.47
C THR A 343 -7.39 -26.11 -36.94
N THR A 344 -7.72 -24.88 -37.33
CA THR A 344 -7.87 -24.48 -38.74
C THR A 344 -6.98 -23.29 -39.10
N GLU A 345 -6.82 -22.32 -38.20
CA GLU A 345 -5.78 -21.26 -38.23
C GLU A 345 -5.39 -20.84 -36.80
N THR A 346 -6.35 -20.90 -35.87
CA THR A 346 -6.19 -20.91 -34.41
C THR A 346 -6.99 -22.08 -33.83
N ILE A 347 -6.86 -22.35 -32.52
CA ILE A 347 -7.69 -23.35 -31.82
C ILE A 347 -9.17 -22.98 -31.94
N ASP A 348 -9.97 -23.93 -32.44
CA ASP A 348 -11.42 -23.85 -32.53
C ASP A 348 -12.05 -24.35 -31.22
N GLN A 349 -12.67 -23.45 -30.46
CA GLN A 349 -13.23 -23.78 -29.14
C GLN A 349 -14.37 -24.80 -29.22
N ASP A 350 -15.16 -24.79 -30.31
CA ASP A 350 -16.29 -25.70 -30.47
C ASP A 350 -15.78 -27.13 -30.75
N LYS A 351 -14.70 -27.26 -31.53
CA LYS A 351 -14.04 -28.57 -31.76
C LYS A 351 -13.34 -29.10 -30.52
N VAL A 352 -12.70 -28.24 -29.74
CA VAL A 352 -12.11 -28.67 -28.46
C VAL A 352 -13.21 -29.14 -27.51
N ALA A 353 -14.37 -28.47 -27.47
CA ALA A 353 -15.50 -28.92 -26.67
C ALA A 353 -16.00 -30.31 -27.11
N GLU A 354 -16.12 -30.55 -28.42
CA GLU A 354 -16.50 -31.86 -28.98
C GLU A 354 -15.49 -32.96 -28.60
N VAL A 355 -14.19 -32.71 -28.76
CA VAL A 355 -13.13 -33.65 -28.38
C VAL A 355 -13.11 -33.92 -26.88
N VAL A 356 -13.39 -32.92 -26.05
CA VAL A 356 -13.48 -33.10 -24.59
C VAL A 356 -14.69 -33.95 -24.23
N GLU A 357 -15.84 -33.74 -24.88
CA GLU A 357 -17.03 -34.56 -24.65
C GLU A 357 -16.80 -36.02 -25.07
N GLU A 358 -16.14 -36.25 -26.20
CA GLU A 358 -15.88 -37.60 -26.73
C GLU A 358 -14.77 -38.34 -25.98
N ARG A 359 -13.68 -37.65 -25.61
CA ARG A 359 -12.44 -38.27 -25.12
C ARG A 359 -12.12 -37.94 -23.66
N GLY A 360 -12.91 -37.09 -23.00
CA GLY A 360 -12.77 -36.78 -21.57
C GLY A 360 -11.52 -35.97 -21.21
N VAL A 361 -10.95 -35.21 -22.15
CA VAL A 361 -9.68 -34.49 -21.97
C VAL A 361 -9.89 -33.16 -21.25
N HIS A 362 -10.37 -33.19 -20.00
CA HIS A 362 -10.68 -31.97 -19.24
C HIS A 362 -9.46 -31.11 -18.88
N ALA A 363 -8.24 -31.63 -19.02
CA ALA A 363 -6.99 -30.91 -18.76
C ALA A 363 -6.75 -29.69 -19.67
N VAL A 364 -7.52 -29.55 -20.76
CA VAL A 364 -7.50 -28.37 -21.63
C VAL A 364 -8.14 -27.13 -20.99
N PHE A 365 -8.93 -27.32 -19.94
CA PHE A 365 -9.58 -26.24 -19.22
C PHE A 365 -8.81 -25.86 -17.95
N GLU A 366 -8.82 -24.58 -17.61
CA GLU A 366 -8.52 -24.06 -16.28
C GLU A 366 -9.84 -23.74 -15.56
N GLU A 367 -9.91 -24.10 -14.28
CA GLU A 367 -11.03 -23.72 -13.42
C GLU A 367 -10.75 -22.35 -12.80
N ARG A 368 -11.65 -21.39 -13.02
CA ARG A 368 -11.67 -20.11 -12.31
C ARG A 368 -12.83 -20.08 -11.34
N THR A 369 -12.49 -19.99 -10.06
CA THR A 369 -13.48 -19.78 -9.01
C THR A 369 -13.62 -18.28 -8.77
N ARG A 370 -14.86 -17.78 -8.80
CA ARG A 370 -15.19 -16.42 -8.38
C ARG A 370 -16.09 -16.48 -7.16
N THR A 371 -15.65 -15.84 -6.10
CA THR A 371 -16.37 -15.72 -4.84
C THR A 371 -16.52 -14.23 -4.50
N TYR A 372 -17.74 -13.76 -4.24
CA TYR A 372 -17.99 -12.37 -3.84
C TYR A 372 -19.31 -12.23 -3.09
N ILE A 373 -19.45 -11.16 -2.30
CA ILE A 373 -20.72 -10.79 -1.68
C ILE A 373 -21.53 -9.92 -2.65
N GLN A 374 -22.73 -10.38 -2.97
CA GLN A 374 -23.67 -9.64 -3.80
C GLN A 374 -24.75 -9.00 -2.93
N LYS A 375 -24.85 -7.66 -2.97
CA LYS A 375 -25.98 -6.92 -2.39
C LYS A 375 -27.27 -7.28 -3.14
N ARG A 376 -28.31 -7.69 -2.41
CA ARG A 376 -29.61 -8.09 -3.01
C ARG A 376 -30.69 -7.04 -2.80
N ASP A 377 -30.82 -6.56 -1.58
CA ASP A 377 -31.86 -5.59 -1.20
C ASP A 377 -31.30 -4.62 -0.16
N VAL A 378 -31.76 -3.37 -0.17
CA VAL A 378 -31.38 -2.32 0.77
C VAL A 378 -32.60 -1.44 1.07
N ASP A 379 -32.95 -1.34 2.34
CA ASP A 379 -33.94 -0.39 2.86
C ASP A 379 -33.21 0.83 3.45
N VAL A 380 -33.21 1.92 2.67
CA VAL A 380 -32.64 3.21 3.06
C VAL A 380 -33.65 4.11 3.78
N ASP A 381 -34.95 3.85 3.65
CA ASP A 381 -36.01 4.75 4.13
C ASP A 381 -36.45 4.47 5.56
N GLY A 382 -36.10 3.31 6.12
CA GLY A 382 -36.21 3.03 7.55
C GLY A 382 -37.59 3.19 8.14
N THR A 383 -38.40 2.12 8.07
CA THR A 383 -39.56 2.00 8.96
C THR A 383 -39.19 1.33 10.29
#